data_AF-A0A7Y4JUK4-F1
#
_entry.id   AF-A0A7Y4JUK4-F1
#
_cell.length_a   1.000
_cell.length_b   1.000
_cell.length_c   1.000
_cell.angle_alpha   90.00
_cell.angle_beta   90.00
_cell.angle_gamma   90.00
#
_symmetry.space_group_name_H-M   'P 1'
#
loop_
_entity.id
_entity.type
_entity.pdbx_description
1 polymer ?
#
loop_
_entity_poly.entity_id
_entity_poly.type
_entity_poly.pdbx_seq_one_letter_code
_entity_poly.pdbx_strand_id
1 'polypeptide(L)'
;MKLNDRTWTRWCLVMGMLTALGAEADPPPVNGAQGSRLHGSERFETVNIPLESFELAAASSGAACTKSAMMMGGRLVGSQVCAGANPPVWFLEGADLVGTSFRAPFEGRSVKLTIEEVRCHVDITGPAVACTAQNLTDGKAFWEYRVTAAMEDSPSQPLCPTGSGFALASPHAWSTGGELLPNPEYFTFACAAKNEGTASQPFFVGGGVIAKCIDWGYAPWATTFPQAVALDYHQLCTRMAMADYCGEGRSNTLDGTPLKFMNTQEANQLITGDLPATLDGYSLEAVWKVDDCGGVRPLCLGKKRWDTLPLEATCVNRKLVLAPRPTRPCESMDLSFHATETLLVSYSLFIDRSLVTFMDAATNSYVTTTAVTVEPLTVEGGSSVTGVHLDLDANGVADVTPFTAQRKEGPILSPKLPVDIRTRMGSFIKPLYRCENTSGGYLLTDDSQCERLPGYVLKALNGDQGIEGFVYSSVGVTSTGQRRPLKLWRSLRTPVVYVTSTQALTGFLFVRDLGYLPAVGQLPGRDL
;
A
#
# COMPACT_ATOMS: atom_id res chain seq x y z
N MET A 1 49.52 3.16 -42.16
CA MET A 1 49.49 1.86 -42.88
C MET A 1 48.88 0.85 -41.91
N LYS A 2 47.74 0.26 -42.26
CA LYS A 2 46.89 -0.57 -41.38
C LYS A 2 47.56 -1.89 -40.96
N LEU A 3 46.96 -2.47 -39.91
CA LEU A 3 46.84 -3.90 -39.52
C LEU A 3 47.64 -4.25 -38.26
N ASN A 4 47.15 -5.08 -37.34
CA ASN A 4 45.81 -5.42 -36.86
C ASN A 4 46.04 -6.25 -35.58
N ASP A 5 45.08 -6.21 -34.68
CA ASP A 5 45.06 -6.89 -33.39
C ASP A 5 44.97 -8.43 -33.44
N ARG A 6 45.30 -8.97 -32.26
CA ARG A 6 44.66 -10.08 -31.51
C ARG A 6 45.30 -11.46 -31.54
N THR A 7 45.74 -11.87 -30.34
CA THR A 7 45.26 -13.05 -29.58
C THR A 7 46.04 -13.10 -28.27
N TRP A 8 45.46 -13.63 -27.19
CA TRP A 8 46.08 -14.68 -26.38
C TRP A 8 45.09 -15.16 -25.31
N THR A 9 44.73 -16.42 -25.45
CA THR A 9 43.89 -17.21 -24.54
C THR A 9 44.81 -17.98 -23.60
N ARG A 10 44.48 -18.10 -22.31
CA ARG A 10 45.06 -19.13 -21.45
C ARG A 10 44.07 -19.64 -20.39
N TRP A 11 43.79 -20.94 -20.52
CA TRP A 11 43.26 -21.87 -19.52
C TRP A 11 44.22 -21.91 -18.30
N CYS A 12 43.92 -22.31 -17.05
CA CYS A 12 42.93 -23.21 -16.45
C CYS A 12 43.09 -23.10 -14.91
N LEU A 13 42.03 -23.25 -14.10
CA LEU A 13 42.00 -24.16 -12.93
C LEU A 13 40.68 -24.04 -12.15
N VAL A 14 39.96 -25.15 -12.13
CA VAL A 14 38.75 -25.43 -11.36
C VAL A 14 39.15 -25.77 -9.91
N MET A 15 38.57 -25.06 -8.94
CA MET A 15 38.37 -25.57 -7.58
C MET A 15 36.91 -25.33 -7.21
N GLY A 16 36.24 -26.42 -6.82
CA GLY A 16 34.81 -26.46 -6.59
C GLY A 16 34.35 -25.52 -5.49
N MET A 17 33.40 -24.65 -5.85
CA MET A 17 32.43 -24.13 -4.90
C MET A 17 31.12 -24.87 -5.15
N LEU A 18 30.53 -25.38 -4.07
CA LEU A 18 29.15 -25.82 -4.02
C LEU A 18 28.27 -24.73 -4.63
N THR A 19 27.69 -25.01 -5.80
CA THR A 19 26.62 -24.20 -6.35
C THR A 19 25.40 -24.44 -5.48
N ALA A 20 25.18 -23.55 -4.51
CA ALA A 20 23.82 -23.27 -4.07
C ALA A 20 23.08 -22.85 -5.34
N LEU A 21 22.17 -23.70 -5.80
CA LEU A 21 21.14 -23.32 -6.76
C LEU A 21 20.28 -22.28 -6.04
N GLY A 22 20.75 -21.03 -6.04
CA GLY A 22 19.91 -19.89 -5.76
C GLY A 22 18.83 -19.91 -6.82
N ALA A 23 17.59 -20.13 -6.40
CA ALA A 23 16.48 -19.68 -7.21
C ALA A 23 16.76 -18.20 -7.50
N GLU A 24 16.89 -17.86 -8.78
CA GLU A 24 16.88 -16.48 -9.23
C GLU A 24 15.59 -15.89 -8.67
N ALA A 25 15.70 -15.04 -7.65
CA ALA A 25 14.63 -14.13 -7.32
C ALA A 25 14.50 -13.25 -8.57
N ASP A 26 13.37 -13.38 -9.27
CA ASP A 26 13.06 -12.55 -10.42
C ASP A 26 13.30 -11.08 -10.05
N PRO A 27 13.81 -10.25 -10.97
CA PRO A 27 14.01 -8.83 -10.70
C PRO A 27 12.71 -8.23 -10.16
N PRO A 28 12.80 -7.26 -9.23
CA PRO A 28 11.64 -6.76 -8.50
C PRO A 28 10.53 -6.38 -9.48
N PRO A 29 9.27 -6.76 -9.21
CA PRO A 29 8.21 -6.57 -10.16
C PRO A 29 8.14 -5.10 -10.56
N VAL A 30 8.36 -4.84 -11.84
CA VAL A 30 8.38 -3.48 -12.41
C VAL A 30 7.03 -2.75 -12.28
N ASN A 31 5.98 -3.47 -11.84
CA ASN A 31 4.61 -2.98 -11.65
C ASN A 31 3.96 -3.49 -10.34
N GLY A 32 4.70 -3.54 -9.24
CA GLY A 32 4.09 -3.73 -7.92
C GLY A 32 3.13 -2.57 -7.62
N ALA A 33 1.85 -2.86 -7.37
CA ALA A 33 0.87 -1.85 -6.96
C ALA A 33 0.41 -2.11 -5.53
N GLN A 34 0.63 -1.13 -4.65
CA GLN A 34 0.18 -1.19 -3.26
C GLN A 34 -1.35 -1.42 -3.15
N GLY A 35 -1.79 -1.89 -1.99
CA GLY A 35 -3.19 -2.19 -1.68
C GLY A 35 -3.62 -1.54 -0.37
N SER A 36 -4.93 -1.38 -0.18
CA SER A 36 -5.48 -0.76 1.04
C SER A 36 -6.17 -1.74 1.99
N ARG A 37 -6.26 -3.02 1.60
CA ARG A 37 -6.96 -4.08 2.31
C ARG A 37 -6.09 -5.33 2.38
N LEU A 38 -6.19 -6.08 3.47
CA LEU A 38 -5.45 -7.30 3.72
C LEU A 38 -5.98 -8.46 2.86
N HIS A 39 -7.29 -8.73 2.94
CA HIS A 39 -8.01 -9.77 2.19
C HIS A 39 -8.71 -9.21 0.96
N GLY A 40 -9.17 -7.95 0.98
CA GLY A 40 -9.88 -7.34 -0.15
C GLY A 40 -11.36 -7.76 -0.24
N SER A 41 -11.90 -8.37 0.82
CA SER A 41 -13.25 -8.96 0.87
C SER A 41 -14.30 -8.06 1.50
N GLU A 42 -13.96 -6.79 1.73
CA GLU A 42 -14.87 -5.74 2.22
C GLU A 42 -15.50 -6.04 3.57
N ARG A 43 -16.75 -6.50 3.54
CA ARG A 43 -17.50 -6.84 4.73
C ARG A 43 -16.81 -7.96 5.49
N PHE A 44 -16.13 -8.86 4.80
CA PHE A 44 -15.56 -10.08 5.36
C PHE A 44 -14.04 -9.99 5.56
N GLU A 45 -13.50 -8.77 5.69
CA GLU A 45 -12.06 -8.47 5.72
C GLU A 45 -11.30 -9.12 6.87
N THR A 46 -11.99 -9.62 7.90
CA THR A 46 -11.39 -10.24 9.10
C THR A 46 -11.77 -11.71 9.27
N VAL A 47 -12.30 -12.34 8.22
CA VAL A 47 -12.77 -13.74 8.29
C VAL A 47 -11.58 -14.69 8.21
N ASN A 48 -11.45 -15.54 9.23
CA ASN A 48 -10.54 -16.68 9.25
C ASN A 48 -11.36 -17.97 9.20
N ILE A 49 -10.99 -18.91 8.35
CA ILE A 49 -11.80 -20.06 8.00
C ILE A 49 -11.18 -21.32 8.62
N PRO A 50 -11.86 -21.98 9.58
CA PRO A 50 -11.43 -23.27 10.09
C PRO A 50 -11.52 -24.33 9.00
N LEU A 51 -10.44 -25.07 8.75
CA LEU A 51 -10.43 -26.17 7.76
C LEU A 51 -11.40 -27.30 8.12
N GLU A 52 -11.63 -27.53 9.43
CA GLU A 52 -12.59 -28.51 9.93
C GLU A 52 -14.05 -28.19 9.54
N SER A 53 -14.35 -26.96 9.14
CA SER A 53 -15.70 -26.52 8.74
C SER A 53 -16.11 -26.96 7.34
N PHE A 54 -15.28 -27.76 6.66
CA PHE A 54 -15.48 -28.19 5.29
C PHE A 54 -16.80 -28.97 5.08
N GLU A 55 -17.56 -28.58 4.07
CA GLU A 55 -18.83 -29.16 3.65
C GLU A 55 -18.77 -29.49 2.15
N LEU A 56 -19.15 -30.72 1.79
CA LEU A 56 -19.27 -31.16 0.40
C LEU A 56 -20.54 -30.61 -0.24
N ALA A 57 -20.51 -30.39 -1.56
CA ALA A 57 -21.65 -29.91 -2.35
C ALA A 57 -22.89 -30.81 -2.25
N ALA A 58 -22.68 -32.12 -2.14
CA ALA A 58 -23.72 -33.12 -1.93
C ALA A 58 -23.27 -34.11 -0.84
N ALA A 59 -24.17 -34.40 0.10
CA ALA A 59 -23.96 -35.53 1.02
C ALA A 59 -23.98 -36.82 0.20
N SER A 60 -22.90 -37.60 0.22
CA SER A 60 -22.89 -38.93 -0.38
C SER A 60 -23.96 -39.78 0.31
N SER A 61 -25.10 -39.98 -0.34
CA SER A 61 -26.18 -40.82 0.18
C SER A 61 -25.68 -42.27 0.27
N GLY A 62 -25.66 -42.84 1.48
CA GLY A 62 -25.52 -44.30 1.68
C GLY A 62 -24.21 -44.83 2.25
N ALA A 63 -23.19 -44.00 2.49
CA ALA A 63 -21.96 -44.42 3.18
C ALA A 63 -21.58 -43.44 4.30
N ALA A 64 -21.16 -43.98 5.46
CA ALA A 64 -20.58 -43.18 6.54
C ALA A 64 -19.19 -42.69 6.08
N CYS A 65 -19.14 -41.43 5.64
CA CYS A 65 -17.92 -40.82 5.13
C CYS A 65 -17.42 -39.74 6.10
N THR A 66 -16.11 -39.75 6.36
CA THR A 66 -15.40 -38.67 7.04
C THR A 66 -14.89 -37.69 5.99
N LYS A 67 -14.96 -36.40 6.29
CA LYS A 67 -14.48 -35.33 5.42
C LYS A 67 -13.45 -34.48 6.18
N SER A 68 -12.46 -33.99 5.47
CA SER A 68 -11.49 -33.02 6.00
C SER A 68 -11.02 -32.10 4.89
N ALA A 69 -10.40 -30.98 5.26
CA ALA A 69 -9.69 -30.12 4.33
C ALA A 69 -8.32 -29.78 4.91
N MET A 70 -7.38 -29.43 4.04
CA MET A 70 -6.04 -29.00 4.41
C MET A 70 -5.46 -28.03 3.37
N MET A 71 -4.46 -27.25 3.78
CA MET A 71 -3.63 -26.46 2.88
C MET A 71 -2.32 -27.22 2.59
N MET A 72 -2.01 -27.43 1.31
CA MET A 72 -0.79 -28.12 0.85
C MET A 72 -0.04 -27.29 -0.19
N GLY A 73 0.97 -26.53 0.24
CA GLY A 73 1.79 -25.72 -0.66
C GLY A 73 0.97 -24.70 -1.46
N GLY A 74 0.07 -23.97 -0.77
CA GLY A 74 -0.84 -22.99 -1.39
C GLY A 74 -2.10 -23.59 -2.02
N ARG A 75 -2.25 -24.92 -1.99
CA ARG A 75 -3.41 -25.61 -2.56
C ARG A 75 -4.40 -25.96 -1.46
N LEU A 76 -5.66 -25.59 -1.66
CA LEU A 76 -6.75 -26.05 -0.83
C LEU A 76 -7.13 -27.46 -1.31
N VAL A 77 -7.03 -28.44 -0.41
CA VAL A 77 -7.33 -29.84 -0.72
C VAL A 77 -8.42 -30.32 0.22
N GLY A 78 -9.55 -30.71 -0.33
CA GLY A 78 -10.57 -31.47 0.38
C GLY A 78 -10.24 -32.97 0.35
N SER A 79 -10.66 -33.71 1.35
CA SER A 79 -10.64 -35.17 1.30
C SER A 79 -11.94 -35.76 1.81
N GLN A 80 -12.33 -36.88 1.22
CA GLN A 80 -13.45 -37.69 1.66
C GLN A 80 -12.96 -39.13 1.82
N VAL A 81 -13.25 -39.72 2.97
CA VAL A 81 -12.92 -41.11 3.30
C VAL A 81 -14.21 -41.84 3.61
N CYS A 82 -14.59 -42.82 2.79
CA CYS A 82 -15.82 -43.60 3.00
C CYS A 82 -15.48 -45.05 3.31
N ALA A 83 -15.99 -45.56 4.43
CA ALA A 83 -15.82 -46.97 4.77
C ALA A 83 -16.52 -47.87 3.74
N GLY A 84 -15.80 -48.84 3.18
CA GLY A 84 -16.33 -49.82 2.23
C GLY A 84 -16.42 -49.35 0.78
N ALA A 85 -15.94 -48.14 0.47
CA ALA A 85 -15.85 -47.66 -0.91
C ALA A 85 -14.52 -48.03 -1.60
N ASN A 86 -14.52 -48.04 -2.93
CA ASN A 86 -13.33 -48.24 -3.75
C ASN A 86 -13.25 -47.17 -4.85
N PRO A 87 -12.25 -46.25 -4.82
CA PRO A 87 -11.24 -46.13 -3.78
C PRO A 87 -11.83 -45.69 -2.43
N PRO A 88 -11.19 -46.01 -1.29
CA PRO A 88 -11.70 -45.63 0.03
C PRO A 88 -11.49 -44.14 0.34
N VAL A 89 -10.61 -43.47 -0.41
CA VAL A 89 -10.23 -42.06 -0.22
C VAL A 89 -10.32 -41.34 -1.55
N TRP A 90 -10.94 -40.16 -1.55
CA TRP A 90 -10.94 -39.21 -2.66
C TRP A 90 -10.36 -37.88 -2.19
N PHE A 91 -9.50 -37.30 -3.02
CA PHE A 91 -9.01 -35.95 -2.85
C PHE A 91 -9.75 -35.04 -3.82
N LEU A 92 -10.15 -33.87 -3.34
CA LEU A 92 -10.83 -32.83 -4.08
C LEU A 92 -9.89 -31.64 -4.19
N GLU A 93 -9.54 -31.25 -5.41
CA GLU A 93 -8.70 -30.10 -5.69
C GLU A 93 -9.22 -29.42 -6.96
N GLY A 94 -8.94 -28.13 -7.13
CA GLY A 94 -9.33 -27.41 -8.35
C GLY A 94 -10.84 -27.45 -8.59
N ALA A 95 -11.24 -27.87 -9.80
CA ALA A 95 -12.65 -27.92 -10.20
C ALA A 95 -13.50 -28.87 -9.34
N ASP A 96 -12.91 -29.86 -8.67
CA ASP A 96 -13.64 -30.80 -7.79
C ASP A 96 -14.15 -30.12 -6.50
N LEU A 97 -13.67 -28.92 -6.19
CA LEU A 97 -14.13 -28.12 -5.05
C LEU A 97 -15.36 -27.24 -5.37
N VAL A 98 -15.82 -27.18 -6.62
CA VAL A 98 -17.01 -26.42 -6.99
C VAL A 98 -18.24 -26.95 -6.25
N GLY A 99 -18.99 -26.04 -5.62
CA GLY A 99 -20.16 -26.31 -4.78
C GLY A 99 -19.82 -26.68 -3.34
N THR A 100 -18.55 -26.91 -2.99
CA THR A 100 -18.15 -27.11 -1.60
C THR A 100 -18.22 -25.80 -0.82
N SER A 101 -18.32 -25.90 0.51
CA SER A 101 -18.42 -24.72 1.36
C SER A 101 -17.69 -24.87 2.68
N PHE A 102 -17.41 -23.73 3.31
CA PHE A 102 -16.83 -23.63 4.64
C PHE A 102 -17.71 -22.72 5.51
N ARG A 103 -17.56 -22.83 6.83
CA ARG A 103 -18.21 -21.94 7.79
C ARG A 103 -17.17 -21.26 8.66
N ALA A 104 -17.27 -19.94 8.77
CA ALA A 104 -16.37 -19.15 9.59
C ALA A 104 -17.14 -18.31 10.60
N PRO A 105 -16.58 -18.07 11.81
CA PRO A 105 -17.10 -17.08 12.74
C PRO A 105 -16.99 -15.67 12.15
N PHE A 106 -18.07 -14.89 12.23
CA PHE A 106 -18.11 -13.50 11.79
C PHE A 106 -19.15 -12.70 12.59
N GLU A 107 -18.74 -11.62 13.25
CA GLU A 107 -19.62 -10.73 14.06
C GLU A 107 -20.52 -11.48 15.08
N GLY A 108 -19.98 -12.50 15.74
CA GLY A 108 -20.72 -13.33 16.72
C GLY A 108 -21.70 -14.32 16.09
N ARG A 109 -21.72 -14.43 14.75
CA ARG A 109 -22.52 -15.37 13.96
C ARG A 109 -21.61 -16.25 13.11
N SER A 110 -22.19 -17.05 12.21
CA SER A 110 -21.48 -17.82 11.20
C SER A 110 -21.77 -17.28 9.80
N VAL A 111 -20.73 -17.15 8.98
CA VAL A 111 -20.82 -16.92 7.54
C VAL A 111 -20.53 -18.23 6.81
N LYS A 112 -21.39 -18.59 5.84
CA LYS A 112 -21.17 -19.70 4.92
C LYS A 112 -20.46 -19.17 3.67
N LEU A 113 -19.33 -19.77 3.33
CA LEU A 113 -18.50 -19.44 2.17
C LEU A 113 -18.60 -20.58 1.16
N THR A 114 -19.16 -20.33 -0.02
CA THR A 114 -19.37 -21.38 -1.05
C THR A 114 -18.50 -21.12 -2.26
N ILE A 115 -17.79 -22.14 -2.73
CA ILE A 115 -16.96 -22.06 -3.94
C ILE A 115 -17.86 -22.27 -5.15
N GLU A 116 -18.04 -21.24 -5.97
CA GLU A 116 -18.92 -21.27 -7.15
C GLU A 116 -18.17 -21.63 -8.43
N GLU A 117 -16.90 -21.23 -8.51
CA GLU A 117 -16.06 -21.40 -9.70
C GLU A 117 -14.61 -21.57 -9.26
N VAL A 118 -13.88 -22.41 -9.98
CA VAL A 118 -12.43 -22.58 -9.79
C VAL A 118 -11.74 -22.49 -11.14
N ARG A 119 -10.63 -21.75 -11.20
CA ARG A 119 -9.81 -21.65 -12.39
C ARG A 119 -8.34 -21.56 -12.04
N CYS A 120 -7.49 -21.75 -13.04
CA CYS A 120 -6.06 -21.57 -12.86
C CYS A 120 -5.75 -20.09 -12.60
N HIS A 121 -4.90 -19.84 -11.61
CA HIS A 121 -4.51 -18.49 -11.24
C HIS A 121 -3.71 -17.81 -12.36
N VAL A 122 -3.92 -16.50 -12.49
CA VAL A 122 -3.18 -15.63 -13.41
C VAL A 122 -2.40 -14.62 -12.60
N ASP A 123 -1.09 -14.84 -12.52
CA ASP A 123 -0.15 -14.03 -11.75
C ASP A 123 -0.05 -12.59 -12.31
N ILE A 124 0.32 -11.64 -11.44
CA ILE A 124 0.57 -10.24 -11.79
C ILE A 124 1.99 -10.00 -12.32
N THR A 125 2.94 -10.88 -12.02
CA THR A 125 4.38 -10.69 -12.32
C THR A 125 4.87 -11.49 -13.53
N GLY A 126 4.07 -12.39 -14.10
CA GLY A 126 4.54 -13.30 -15.15
C GLY A 126 3.46 -13.81 -16.11
N PRO A 127 3.87 -14.60 -17.13
CA PRO A 127 2.92 -15.28 -17.99
C PRO A 127 2.13 -16.31 -17.17
N ALA A 128 0.84 -16.45 -17.48
CA ALA A 128 -0.01 -17.44 -16.82
C ALA A 128 0.60 -18.85 -16.92
N VAL A 129 0.84 -19.48 -15.77
CA VAL A 129 1.35 -20.85 -15.68
C VAL A 129 0.17 -21.80 -15.67
N ALA A 130 0.12 -22.74 -16.62
CA ALA A 130 -0.98 -23.71 -16.68
C ALA A 130 -0.99 -24.63 -15.45
N CYS A 131 -2.18 -24.90 -14.90
CA CYS A 131 -2.40 -25.78 -13.76
C CYS A 131 -2.34 -27.27 -14.16
N THR A 132 -1.17 -27.69 -14.64
CA THR A 132 -0.86 -29.12 -14.84
C THR A 132 -0.52 -29.77 -13.51
N ALA A 133 -0.70 -31.09 -13.39
CA ALA A 133 -0.34 -31.82 -12.16
C ALA A 133 1.11 -31.58 -11.73
N GLN A 134 2.04 -31.47 -12.68
CA GLN A 134 3.44 -31.16 -12.41
C GLN A 134 3.61 -29.75 -11.84
N ASN A 135 3.03 -28.72 -12.49
CA ASN A 135 3.17 -27.34 -12.03
C ASN A 135 2.53 -27.10 -10.66
N LEU A 136 1.40 -27.77 -10.38
CA LEU A 136 0.75 -27.73 -9.06
C LEU A 136 1.63 -28.41 -7.99
N THR A 137 2.26 -29.54 -8.33
CA THR A 137 3.14 -30.28 -7.40
C THR A 137 4.44 -29.51 -7.14
N ASP A 138 4.98 -28.85 -8.15
CA ASP A 138 6.19 -28.02 -8.06
C ASP A 138 5.94 -26.66 -7.40
N GLY A 139 4.69 -26.32 -7.06
CA GLY A 139 4.32 -25.03 -6.50
C GLY A 139 4.51 -23.85 -7.47
N LYS A 140 4.42 -24.11 -8.78
CA LYS A 140 4.55 -23.09 -9.85
C LYS A 140 3.19 -22.58 -10.36
N ALA A 141 2.11 -23.27 -10.04
CA ALA A 141 0.75 -22.89 -10.38
C ALA A 141 -0.17 -23.08 -9.18
N PHE A 142 -1.22 -22.28 -9.13
CA PHE A 142 -2.20 -22.29 -8.04
C PHE A 142 -3.62 -22.15 -8.59
N TRP A 143 -4.59 -22.55 -7.79
CA TRP A 143 -6.01 -22.35 -8.09
C TRP A 143 -6.51 -21.05 -7.48
N GLU A 144 -7.40 -20.37 -8.18
CA GLU A 144 -8.18 -19.27 -7.63
C GLU A 144 -9.68 -19.56 -7.68
N TYR A 145 -10.40 -19.04 -6.69
CA TYR A 145 -11.75 -19.45 -6.34
C TYR A 145 -12.69 -18.25 -6.42
N ARG A 146 -13.79 -18.38 -7.16
CA ARG A 146 -14.92 -17.46 -6.99
C ARG A 146 -15.72 -17.95 -5.79
N VAL A 147 -15.79 -17.13 -4.76
CA VAL A 147 -16.46 -17.49 -3.51
C VAL A 147 -17.64 -16.55 -3.26
N THR A 148 -18.77 -17.11 -2.83
CA THR A 148 -19.89 -16.34 -2.29
C THR A 148 -19.95 -16.47 -0.77
N ALA A 149 -20.38 -15.41 -0.10
CA ALA A 149 -20.52 -15.34 1.34
C ALA A 149 -21.99 -15.08 1.70
N ALA A 150 -22.56 -15.93 2.54
CA ALA A 150 -23.94 -15.84 2.98
C ALA A 150 -24.03 -15.93 4.50
N MET A 151 -24.67 -14.93 5.13
CA MET A 151 -25.13 -15.04 6.51
C MET A 151 -26.51 -15.71 6.51
N GLU A 152 -26.89 -16.36 7.61
CA GLU A 152 -28.15 -17.11 7.71
C GLU A 152 -29.41 -16.30 7.33
N ASP A 153 -29.44 -15.00 7.65
CA ASP A 153 -30.58 -14.10 7.35
C ASP A 153 -30.28 -13.09 6.23
N SER A 154 -29.26 -13.30 5.41
CA SER A 154 -28.85 -12.32 4.40
C SER A 154 -28.66 -12.97 3.04
N PRO A 155 -28.97 -12.25 1.94
CA PRO A 155 -28.72 -12.76 0.61
C PRO A 155 -27.23 -13.03 0.43
N SER A 156 -26.92 -14.07 -0.35
CA SER A 156 -25.55 -14.37 -0.74
C SER A 156 -24.97 -13.21 -1.52
N GLN A 157 -23.73 -12.83 -1.20
CA GLN A 157 -23.00 -11.77 -1.90
C GLN A 157 -21.61 -12.30 -2.31
N PRO A 158 -21.00 -11.76 -3.38
CA PRO A 158 -19.62 -12.10 -3.72
C PRO A 158 -18.68 -11.80 -2.54
N LEU A 159 -17.76 -12.74 -2.25
CA LEU A 159 -16.70 -12.51 -1.27
C LEU A 159 -15.71 -11.44 -1.75
N CYS A 160 -15.41 -11.45 -3.05
CA CYS A 160 -14.53 -10.49 -3.71
C CYS A 160 -15.36 -9.58 -4.64
N PRO A 161 -16.00 -8.52 -4.09
CA PRO A 161 -16.77 -7.58 -4.90
C PRO A 161 -15.89 -6.66 -5.75
N THR A 162 -14.63 -6.48 -5.34
CA THR A 162 -13.59 -5.72 -6.06
C THR A 162 -12.49 -6.66 -6.56
N GLY A 163 -11.56 -6.13 -7.36
CA GLY A 163 -10.50 -6.94 -7.97
C GLY A 163 -11.03 -7.85 -9.09
N SER A 164 -10.44 -9.03 -9.24
CA SER A 164 -10.80 -9.96 -10.35
C SER A 164 -12.10 -10.72 -10.12
N GLY A 165 -12.65 -10.66 -8.90
CA GLY A 165 -13.78 -11.47 -8.44
C GLY A 165 -13.41 -12.90 -8.02
N PHE A 166 -12.12 -13.24 -8.01
CA PHE A 166 -11.57 -14.50 -7.52
C PHE A 166 -10.67 -14.26 -6.30
N ALA A 167 -10.44 -15.30 -5.51
CA ALA A 167 -9.56 -15.30 -4.36
C ALA A 167 -8.53 -16.43 -4.43
N LEU A 168 -7.35 -16.18 -3.88
CA LEU A 168 -6.38 -17.21 -3.51
C LEU A 168 -6.66 -17.72 -2.10
N ALA A 169 -6.46 -19.01 -1.89
CA ALA A 169 -6.47 -19.59 -0.55
C ALA A 169 -5.07 -19.45 0.07
N SER A 170 -4.97 -18.76 1.21
CA SER A 170 -3.72 -18.61 1.96
C SER A 170 -3.83 -19.35 3.28
N PRO A 171 -2.82 -20.16 3.67
CA PRO A 171 -2.82 -20.83 4.96
C PRO A 171 -2.68 -19.82 6.10
N HIS A 172 -2.95 -20.31 7.31
CA HIS A 172 -2.91 -19.57 8.56
C HIS A 172 -4.04 -18.57 8.74
N ALA A 173 -4.15 -18.06 9.96
CA ALA A 173 -5.10 -17.02 10.32
C ALA A 173 -4.40 -15.65 10.34
N TRP A 174 -5.20 -14.60 10.30
CA TRP A 174 -4.76 -13.22 10.43
C TRP A 174 -5.53 -12.52 11.55
N SER A 175 -4.83 -11.72 12.34
CA SER A 175 -5.47 -10.85 13.31
C SER A 175 -6.23 -9.71 12.62
N THR A 176 -7.13 -9.06 13.35
CA THR A 176 -7.75 -7.80 12.89
C THR A 176 -6.75 -6.66 12.74
N GLY A 177 -5.62 -6.75 13.46
CA GLY A 177 -4.49 -5.85 13.34
C GLY A 177 -3.54 -6.21 12.20
N GLY A 178 -3.86 -7.19 11.35
CA GLY A 178 -3.06 -7.62 10.19
C GLY A 178 -1.80 -8.41 10.52
N GLU A 179 -1.68 -8.94 11.73
CA GLU A 179 -0.60 -9.87 12.08
C GLU A 179 -0.93 -11.28 11.56
N LEU A 180 0.05 -11.97 10.98
CA LEU A 180 -0.08 -13.38 10.64
C LEU A 180 -0.07 -14.18 11.94
N LEU A 181 -1.04 -15.07 12.11
CA LEU A 181 -1.18 -15.94 13.27
C LEU A 181 -0.88 -17.37 12.81
N PRO A 182 0.35 -17.88 13.04
CA PRO A 182 0.75 -19.22 12.61
C PRO A 182 -0.16 -20.29 13.23
N ASN A 183 -1.16 -20.72 12.46
CA ASN A 183 -2.12 -21.74 12.86
C ASN A 183 -2.51 -22.57 11.62
N PRO A 184 -2.00 -23.79 11.45
CA PRO A 184 -2.24 -24.58 10.25
C PRO A 184 -3.69 -25.08 10.12
N GLU A 185 -4.51 -24.99 11.17
CA GLU A 185 -5.93 -25.40 11.16
C GLU A 185 -6.86 -24.37 10.51
N TYR A 186 -6.32 -23.19 10.17
CA TYR A 186 -7.05 -22.10 9.57
C TYR A 186 -6.44 -21.71 8.23
N PHE A 187 -7.29 -21.19 7.37
CA PHE A 187 -6.89 -20.52 6.13
C PHE A 187 -7.78 -19.30 5.90
N THR A 188 -7.45 -18.51 4.88
CA THR A 188 -8.26 -17.39 4.44
C THR A 188 -8.34 -17.31 2.92
N PHE A 189 -9.39 -16.67 2.41
CA PHE A 189 -9.49 -16.27 1.02
C PHE A 189 -9.05 -14.82 0.87
N ALA A 190 -8.00 -14.59 0.08
CA ALA A 190 -7.51 -13.26 -0.27
C ALA A 190 -7.85 -12.96 -1.73
N CYS A 191 -8.60 -11.89 -1.96
CA CYS A 191 -9.09 -11.50 -3.28
C CYS A 191 -7.93 -11.12 -4.20
N ALA A 192 -7.89 -11.70 -5.40
CA ALA A 192 -6.88 -11.41 -6.41
C ALA A 192 -7.13 -10.04 -7.06
N ALA A 193 -6.06 -9.34 -7.39
CA ALA A 193 -6.12 -8.04 -8.05
C ALA A 193 -6.62 -8.18 -9.50
N LYS A 194 -7.19 -7.11 -10.04
CA LYS A 194 -7.58 -7.02 -11.45
C LYS A 194 -6.59 -6.18 -12.22
N ASN A 195 -6.19 -6.66 -13.40
CA ASN A 195 -5.45 -5.84 -14.36
C ASN A 195 -6.40 -4.87 -15.07
N GLU A 196 -6.19 -3.58 -14.87
CA GLU A 196 -6.88 -2.48 -15.59
C GLU A 196 -5.95 -1.74 -16.55
N GLY A 197 -4.70 -2.19 -16.66
CA GLY A 197 -3.72 -1.64 -17.60
C GLY A 197 -3.84 -2.25 -18.99
N THR A 198 -2.79 -2.03 -19.79
CA THR A 198 -2.63 -2.64 -21.11
C THR A 198 -1.66 -3.83 -21.03
N ALA A 199 -1.60 -4.65 -22.08
CA ALA A 199 -0.63 -5.75 -22.14
C ALA A 199 0.84 -5.26 -22.03
N SER A 200 1.13 -4.05 -22.53
CA SER A 200 2.45 -3.42 -22.44
C SER A 200 2.72 -2.66 -21.14
N GLN A 201 1.66 -2.30 -20.42
CA GLN A 201 1.72 -1.53 -19.17
C GLN A 201 0.60 -2.03 -18.24
N PRO A 202 0.77 -3.21 -17.61
CA PRO A 202 -0.23 -3.75 -16.73
C PRO A 202 -0.33 -2.89 -15.46
N PHE A 203 -1.55 -2.78 -14.93
CA PHE A 203 -1.84 -1.96 -13.76
C PHE A 203 -2.85 -2.69 -12.89
N PHE A 204 -2.41 -3.16 -11.73
CA PHE A 204 -3.21 -4.04 -10.87
C PHE A 204 -3.85 -3.28 -9.72
N VAL A 205 -5.17 -3.41 -9.60
CA VAL A 205 -6.00 -2.70 -8.61
C VAL A 205 -7.01 -3.63 -7.96
N GLY A 206 -7.53 -3.20 -6.82
CA GLY A 206 -8.41 -4.00 -5.97
C GLY A 206 -7.70 -5.20 -5.36
N GLY A 207 -8.49 -6.10 -4.79
CA GLY A 207 -8.01 -7.30 -4.12
C GLY A 207 -7.39 -7.03 -2.74
N GLY A 208 -6.81 -8.08 -2.16
CA GLY A 208 -6.12 -8.08 -0.87
C GLY A 208 -4.61 -8.17 -1.03
N VAL A 209 -3.86 -7.48 -0.16
CA VAL A 209 -2.40 -7.54 -0.19
C VAL A 209 -1.83 -8.93 0.11
N ILE A 210 -2.58 -9.82 0.77
CA ILE A 210 -2.17 -11.23 0.92
C ILE A 210 -1.98 -11.87 -0.46
N ALA A 211 -2.97 -11.72 -1.34
CA ALA A 211 -2.89 -12.26 -2.70
C ALA A 211 -1.79 -11.57 -3.49
N LYS A 212 -1.71 -10.22 -3.46
CA LYS A 212 -0.63 -9.47 -4.14
C LYS A 212 0.76 -9.93 -3.70
N CYS A 213 0.94 -10.24 -2.42
CA CYS A 213 2.23 -10.72 -1.89
C CYS A 213 2.56 -12.16 -2.30
N ILE A 214 1.57 -13.02 -2.50
CA ILE A 214 1.77 -14.33 -3.14
C ILE A 214 2.27 -14.12 -4.57
N ASP A 215 1.58 -13.27 -5.34
CA ASP A 215 1.90 -13.00 -6.74
C ASP A 215 3.25 -12.27 -6.89
N TRP A 216 3.70 -11.51 -5.88
CA TRP A 216 5.04 -10.92 -5.82
C TRP A 216 6.15 -11.91 -5.41
N GLY A 217 5.84 -13.20 -5.28
CA GLY A 217 6.82 -14.23 -4.95
C GLY A 217 7.07 -14.44 -3.45
N TYR A 218 6.32 -13.76 -2.58
CA TYR A 218 6.40 -13.92 -1.11
C TYR A 218 5.29 -14.82 -0.59
N ALA A 219 5.01 -15.93 -1.28
CA ALA A 219 4.03 -16.89 -0.80
C ALA A 219 4.45 -17.48 0.57
N PRO A 220 3.53 -17.62 1.55
CA PRO A 220 3.87 -18.10 2.90
C PRO A 220 4.30 -19.57 2.94
N TRP A 221 4.17 -20.30 1.83
CA TRP A 221 4.62 -21.69 1.65
C TRP A 221 5.84 -21.81 0.73
N ALA A 222 6.52 -20.70 0.41
CA ALA A 222 7.72 -20.73 -0.42
C ALA A 222 8.80 -21.64 0.19
N THR A 223 9.39 -22.50 -0.64
CA THR A 223 10.40 -23.49 -0.21
C THR A 223 11.85 -22.99 -0.35
N THR A 224 12.05 -21.80 -0.92
CA THR A 224 13.35 -21.14 -1.06
C THR A 224 13.97 -20.78 0.29
N PHE A 225 13.15 -20.65 1.33
CA PHE A 225 13.57 -20.35 2.70
C PHE A 225 12.98 -21.38 3.69
N PRO A 226 13.55 -21.50 4.91
CA PRO A 226 12.86 -22.17 6.00
C PRO A 226 11.45 -21.59 6.20
N GLN A 227 10.47 -22.43 6.55
CA GLN A 227 9.06 -22.04 6.62
C GLN A 227 8.83 -20.77 7.47
N ALA A 228 9.49 -20.65 8.64
CA ALA A 228 9.37 -19.47 9.49
C ALA A 228 9.80 -18.17 8.76
N VAL A 229 10.87 -18.23 7.97
CA VAL A 229 11.38 -17.09 7.20
C VAL A 229 10.45 -16.76 6.03
N ALA A 230 9.82 -17.77 5.39
CA ALA A 230 8.81 -17.53 4.36
C ALA A 230 7.56 -16.82 4.94
N LEU A 231 7.12 -17.21 6.14
CA LEU A 231 6.02 -16.54 6.85
C LEU A 231 6.39 -15.10 7.22
N ASP A 232 7.62 -14.88 7.71
CA ASP A 232 8.14 -13.54 8.03
C ASP A 232 8.14 -12.63 6.81
N TYR A 233 8.67 -13.10 5.67
CA TYR A 233 8.66 -12.34 4.42
C TYR A 233 7.25 -12.06 3.91
N HIS A 234 6.33 -13.02 4.01
CA HIS A 234 4.94 -12.82 3.61
C HIS A 234 4.29 -11.73 4.46
N GLN A 235 4.42 -11.79 5.78
CA GLN A 235 3.92 -10.73 6.67
C GLN A 235 4.60 -9.38 6.38
N LEU A 236 5.91 -9.39 6.15
CA LEU A 236 6.69 -8.19 5.81
C LEU A 236 6.16 -7.52 4.54
N CYS A 237 5.92 -8.32 3.50
CA CYS A 237 5.32 -7.88 2.25
C CYS A 237 3.93 -7.27 2.48
N THR A 238 3.03 -7.92 3.23
CA THR A 238 1.67 -7.39 3.42
C THR A 238 1.66 -6.03 4.12
N ARG A 239 2.55 -5.80 5.09
CA ARG A 239 2.67 -4.49 5.77
C ARG A 239 3.21 -3.43 4.83
N MET A 240 4.26 -3.75 4.06
CA MET A 240 4.81 -2.85 3.05
C MET A 240 3.78 -2.51 1.96
N ALA A 241 3.07 -3.50 1.46
CA ALA A 241 2.05 -3.35 0.43
C ALA A 241 0.89 -2.45 0.88
N MET A 242 0.58 -2.46 2.18
CA MET A 242 -0.39 -1.53 2.78
C MET A 242 0.21 -0.22 3.24
N ALA A 243 1.54 -0.06 3.22
CA ALA A 243 2.23 1.04 3.89
C ALA A 243 1.81 1.15 5.38
N ASP A 244 1.67 0.03 6.08
CA ASP A 244 1.24 0.00 7.48
C ASP A 244 2.42 0.25 8.42
N TYR A 245 2.85 1.51 8.48
CA TYR A 245 4.03 1.94 9.24
C TYR A 245 3.92 1.70 10.75
N CYS A 246 2.71 1.47 11.24
CA CYS A 246 2.41 1.36 12.67
C CYS A 246 2.24 -0.11 13.10
N GLY A 247 2.04 -1.00 12.11
CA GLY A 247 1.66 -2.39 12.32
C GLY A 247 0.30 -2.50 13.01
N GLU A 248 -0.71 -1.78 12.52
CA GLU A 248 -2.07 -1.76 13.10
C GLU A 248 -3.14 -2.37 12.20
N GLY A 249 -2.77 -2.86 11.01
CA GLY A 249 -3.68 -3.36 10.00
C GLY A 249 -4.36 -2.21 9.24
N ARG A 250 -3.80 -1.01 9.29
CA ARG A 250 -4.32 0.17 8.61
C ARG A 250 -3.38 0.56 7.49
N SER A 251 -3.94 0.72 6.30
CA SER A 251 -3.17 1.18 5.15
C SER A 251 -2.67 2.62 5.37
N ASN A 252 -1.55 3.03 4.78
CA ASN A 252 -1.20 4.44 4.57
C ASN A 252 -0.83 4.69 3.11
N THR A 253 -1.50 3.99 2.20
CA THR A 253 -1.37 4.18 0.75
C THR A 253 -2.74 4.20 0.08
N LEU A 254 -2.77 4.50 -1.22
CA LEU A 254 -3.95 4.29 -2.05
C LEU A 254 -3.78 2.97 -2.81
N ASP A 255 -4.87 2.27 -3.03
CA ASP A 255 -4.84 1.09 -3.91
C ASP A 255 -4.36 1.49 -5.30
N GLY A 256 -3.48 0.67 -5.90
CA GLY A 256 -2.86 1.00 -7.18
C GLY A 256 -1.65 1.93 -7.10
N THR A 257 -1.19 2.36 -5.91
CA THR A 257 0.02 3.19 -5.82
C THR A 257 1.25 2.40 -6.29
N PRO A 258 1.95 2.84 -7.35
CA PRO A 258 3.08 2.10 -7.86
C PRO A 258 4.23 2.04 -6.86
N LEU A 259 4.83 0.86 -6.77
CA LEU A 259 5.88 0.50 -5.84
C LEU A 259 6.96 -0.30 -6.55
N LYS A 260 8.21 0.07 -6.29
CA LYS A 260 9.38 -0.79 -6.48
C LYS A 260 9.86 -1.21 -5.11
N PHE A 261 10.21 -2.47 -4.96
CA PHE A 261 10.74 -2.95 -3.69
C PHE A 261 11.59 -4.17 -3.93
N MET A 262 12.45 -4.50 -2.98
CA MET A 262 13.45 -5.55 -3.13
C MET A 262 13.85 -6.10 -1.77
N ASN A 263 14.38 -7.32 -1.73
CA ASN A 263 14.99 -7.85 -0.51
C ASN A 263 16.37 -7.23 -0.25
N THR A 264 16.96 -7.52 0.92
CA THR A 264 18.27 -6.97 1.29
C THR A 264 19.40 -7.39 0.35
N GLN A 265 19.34 -8.59 -0.22
CA GLN A 265 20.40 -9.13 -1.09
C GLN A 265 20.43 -8.39 -2.43
N GLU A 266 19.26 -8.21 -3.05
CA GLU A 266 19.08 -7.41 -4.26
C GLU A 266 19.43 -5.94 -4.03
N ALA A 267 19.00 -5.37 -2.90
CA ALA A 267 19.34 -4.00 -2.54
C ALA A 267 20.86 -3.80 -2.47
N ASN A 268 21.59 -4.73 -1.84
CA ASN A 268 23.05 -4.69 -1.74
C ASN A 268 23.78 -4.85 -3.08
N GLN A 269 23.14 -5.47 -4.08
CA GLN A 269 23.70 -5.56 -5.44
C GLN A 269 23.48 -4.29 -6.24
N LEU A 270 22.37 -3.59 -6.01
CA LEU A 270 21.99 -2.37 -6.72
C LEU A 270 22.61 -1.11 -6.09
N ILE A 271 22.89 -1.15 -4.79
CA ILE A 271 23.21 0.02 -3.97
C ILE A 271 24.57 -0.20 -3.31
N THR A 272 25.56 0.63 -3.65
CA THR A 272 26.86 0.63 -2.99
C THR A 272 26.88 1.71 -1.91
N GLY A 273 26.70 1.31 -0.65
CA GLY A 273 26.68 2.21 0.51
C GLY A 273 25.27 2.71 0.84
N ASP A 274 25.09 4.04 0.86
CA ASP A 274 23.85 4.72 1.22
C ASP A 274 22.69 4.39 0.26
N LEU A 275 21.49 4.20 0.82
CA LEU A 275 20.25 4.05 0.05
C LEU A 275 19.97 5.30 -0.81
N PRO A 276 19.75 5.17 -2.13
CA PRO A 276 19.43 6.31 -2.97
C PRO A 276 18.09 6.92 -2.57
N ALA A 277 18.01 8.25 -2.56
CA ALA A 277 16.75 8.95 -2.28
C ALA A 277 15.66 8.64 -3.33
N THR A 278 16.08 8.29 -4.55
CA THR A 278 15.19 7.90 -5.65
C THR A 278 15.76 6.77 -6.49
N LEU A 279 14.89 5.88 -6.94
CA LEU A 279 15.19 4.80 -7.88
C LEU A 279 14.17 4.83 -9.02
N ASP A 280 14.62 5.06 -10.26
CA ASP A 280 13.77 5.12 -11.46
C ASP A 280 12.54 6.05 -11.33
N GLY A 281 12.71 7.18 -10.65
CA GLY A 281 11.63 8.15 -10.40
C GLY A 281 10.73 7.86 -9.19
N TYR A 282 10.90 6.70 -8.54
CA TYR A 282 10.27 6.37 -7.26
C TYR A 282 11.14 6.92 -6.12
N SER A 283 10.55 7.49 -5.07
CA SER A 283 11.35 7.96 -3.92
C SER A 283 11.41 6.87 -2.86
N LEU A 284 12.48 6.82 -2.07
CA LEU A 284 12.61 5.88 -0.95
C LEU A 284 11.41 6.07 0.00
N GLU A 285 10.68 4.99 0.25
CA GLU A 285 9.53 5.00 1.14
C GLU A 285 9.92 4.55 2.54
N ALA A 286 10.44 3.33 2.64
CA ALA A 286 10.76 2.72 3.92
C ALA A 286 11.66 1.49 3.75
N VAL A 287 12.42 1.20 4.80
CA VAL A 287 13.04 -0.11 5.04
C VAL A 287 12.19 -0.83 6.06
N TRP A 288 11.67 -1.99 5.73
CA TRP A 288 10.77 -2.79 6.56
C TRP A 288 11.53 -3.92 7.22
N LYS A 289 11.26 -4.16 8.51
CA LYS A 289 11.90 -5.21 9.31
C LYS A 289 10.88 -5.95 10.15
N VAL A 290 11.12 -7.25 10.35
CA VAL A 290 10.55 -8.04 11.45
C VAL A 290 11.38 -7.81 12.69
N ASP A 291 10.78 -7.26 13.76
CA ASP A 291 11.42 -7.07 15.05
C ASP A 291 11.58 -8.40 15.81
N ASP A 292 12.35 -8.37 16.90
CA ASP A 292 12.65 -9.57 17.70
C ASP A 292 11.41 -10.20 18.35
N CYS A 293 10.27 -9.51 18.37
CA CYS A 293 8.99 -9.99 18.87
C CYS A 293 8.06 -10.49 17.76
N GLY A 294 8.52 -10.55 16.50
CA GLY A 294 7.71 -10.93 15.34
C GLY A 294 6.80 -9.81 14.81
N GLY A 295 6.91 -8.60 15.38
CA GLY A 295 6.21 -7.42 14.90
C GLY A 295 6.86 -6.91 13.61
N VAL A 296 6.05 -6.53 12.61
CA VAL A 296 6.57 -5.92 11.39
C VAL A 296 6.33 -4.42 11.41
N ARG A 297 7.41 -3.65 11.26
CA ARG A 297 7.40 -2.18 11.21
C ARG A 297 8.53 -1.65 10.32
N PRO A 298 8.43 -0.40 9.85
CA PRO A 298 9.56 0.26 9.21
C PRO A 298 10.69 0.44 10.23
N LEU A 299 11.87 -0.05 9.88
CA LEU A 299 13.12 0.29 10.55
C LEU A 299 13.40 1.79 10.40
N CYS A 300 13.21 2.32 9.19
CA CYS A 300 13.24 3.74 8.90
C CYS A 300 12.26 4.11 7.77
N LEU A 301 11.90 5.39 7.71
CA LEU A 301 11.11 5.98 6.63
C LEU A 301 12.00 6.92 5.82
N GLY A 302 11.89 6.86 4.49
CA GLY A 302 12.55 7.80 3.60
C GLY A 302 12.16 9.24 3.95
N LYS A 303 13.07 10.19 3.73
CA LYS A 303 12.91 11.57 4.21
C LYS A 303 11.62 12.19 3.68
N LYS A 304 11.35 11.97 2.39
CA LYS A 304 10.13 12.43 1.74
C LYS A 304 8.86 11.86 2.39
N ARG A 305 8.87 10.59 2.81
CA ARG A 305 7.72 9.99 3.54
C ARG A 305 7.52 10.57 4.91
N TRP A 306 8.62 10.72 5.63
CA TRP A 306 8.60 11.27 6.97
C TRP A 306 7.99 12.69 7.01
N ASP A 307 8.22 13.48 5.96
CA ASP A 307 7.70 14.85 5.86
C ASP A 307 6.22 14.94 5.45
N THR A 308 5.70 13.93 4.73
CA THR A 308 4.30 13.88 4.27
C THR A 308 3.39 12.97 5.10
N LEU A 309 3.95 12.24 6.07
CA LEU A 309 3.17 11.29 6.87
C LEU A 309 2.00 11.99 7.61
N PRO A 310 0.76 11.49 7.52
CA PRO A 310 -0.38 12.10 8.20
C PRO A 310 -0.17 12.12 9.72
N LEU A 311 -0.05 13.32 10.30
CA LEU A 311 0.43 13.51 11.68
C LEU A 311 -0.51 13.04 12.80
N GLU A 312 -1.81 12.91 12.54
CA GLU A 312 -2.80 12.49 13.54
C GLU A 312 -3.71 11.35 13.01
N ALA A 313 -3.59 10.96 11.73
CA ALA A 313 -4.41 9.88 11.14
C ALA A 313 -3.62 8.59 10.85
N THR A 314 -2.30 8.64 10.95
CA THR A 314 -1.41 7.49 10.90
C THR A 314 -1.18 7.02 12.33
N CYS A 315 -1.28 5.71 12.57
CA CYS A 315 -0.99 5.10 13.86
C CYS A 315 -1.93 5.55 15.01
N VAL A 316 -3.21 5.19 14.89
CA VAL A 316 -4.25 5.61 15.85
C VAL A 316 -4.16 4.81 17.16
N ASN A 317 -3.79 3.54 17.07
CA ASN A 317 -3.82 2.59 18.18
C ASN A 317 -2.44 2.25 18.76
N ARG A 318 -1.36 2.58 18.06
CA ARG A 318 0.04 2.31 18.39
C ARG A 318 0.86 3.54 18.03
N LYS A 319 1.96 3.76 18.74
CA LYS A 319 2.89 4.84 18.40
C LYS A 319 3.73 4.42 17.18
N LEU A 320 3.98 5.34 16.26
CA LEU A 320 5.04 5.15 15.26
C LEU A 320 6.39 5.09 15.97
N VAL A 321 7.03 3.91 15.91
CA VAL A 321 8.35 3.68 16.49
C VAL A 321 9.34 3.55 15.34
N LEU A 322 10.17 4.57 15.15
CA LEU A 322 11.35 4.50 14.30
C LEU A 322 12.60 4.42 15.17
N ALA A 323 13.51 3.51 14.85
CA ALA A 323 14.75 3.31 15.59
C ALA A 323 15.94 3.24 14.62
N PRO A 324 17.05 4.01 14.83
CA PRO A 324 17.21 5.25 15.58
C PRO A 324 17.73 6.47 14.76
N ARG A 325 17.38 7.66 15.28
CA ARG A 325 17.79 9.07 15.01
C ARG A 325 17.03 9.87 13.93
N PRO A 326 16.35 10.97 14.33
CA PRO A 326 15.90 12.04 13.43
C PRO A 326 17.01 12.71 12.62
N THR A 327 18.29 12.53 13.01
CA THR A 327 19.45 13.19 12.39
C THR A 327 20.11 12.39 11.26
N ARG A 328 19.73 11.13 11.06
CA ARG A 328 20.23 10.29 9.96
C ARG A 328 19.05 9.86 9.11
N PRO A 329 18.92 10.37 7.86
CA PRO A 329 17.84 9.98 6.99
C PRO A 329 17.94 8.48 6.67
N CYS A 330 16.83 7.83 6.31
CA CYS A 330 16.83 6.41 5.92
C CYS A 330 17.75 6.17 4.72
N GLU A 331 17.92 7.19 3.88
CA GLU A 331 18.88 7.31 2.79
C GLU A 331 20.34 7.08 3.24
N SER A 332 20.70 7.36 4.49
CA SER A 332 22.06 7.12 5.03
C SER A 332 22.29 5.71 5.58
N MET A 333 21.36 4.78 5.30
CA MET A 333 21.47 3.40 5.73
C MET A 333 22.38 2.61 4.78
N ASP A 334 23.35 1.91 5.36
CA ASP A 334 24.18 0.92 4.67
C ASP A 334 23.63 -0.48 4.96
N LEU A 335 23.03 -1.09 3.94
CA LEU A 335 22.39 -2.40 4.05
C LEU A 335 23.37 -3.57 4.11
N SER A 336 24.68 -3.34 3.93
CA SER A 336 25.68 -4.39 4.08
C SER A 336 25.72 -4.93 5.52
N PHE A 337 25.43 -4.08 6.51
CA PHE A 337 25.30 -4.47 7.92
C PHE A 337 24.03 -5.31 8.22
N HIS A 338 23.11 -5.40 7.27
CA HIS A 338 21.84 -6.10 7.39
C HIS A 338 21.70 -7.28 6.43
N ALA A 339 22.78 -7.69 5.76
CA ALA A 339 22.73 -8.67 4.66
C ALA A 339 22.12 -10.04 5.02
N THR A 340 22.08 -10.41 6.30
CA THR A 340 21.51 -11.67 6.78
C THR A 340 20.11 -11.51 7.39
N GLU A 341 19.57 -10.29 7.42
CA GLU A 341 18.27 -10.01 8.02
C GLU A 341 17.13 -10.11 6.99
N THR A 342 15.96 -10.54 7.45
CA THR A 342 14.70 -10.51 6.68
C THR A 342 14.20 -9.07 6.58
N LEU A 343 14.56 -8.37 5.50
CA LEU A 343 14.13 -6.99 5.23
C LEU A 343 13.57 -6.85 3.82
N LEU A 344 12.72 -5.83 3.66
CA LEU A 344 12.30 -5.30 2.37
C LEU A 344 12.59 -3.81 2.30
N VAL A 345 13.16 -3.37 1.19
CA VAL A 345 13.36 -1.96 0.88
C VAL A 345 12.30 -1.55 -0.12
N SER A 346 11.60 -0.46 0.13
CA SER A 346 10.47 -0.03 -0.69
C SER A 346 10.65 1.41 -1.19
N TYR A 347 10.27 1.64 -2.44
CA TYR A 347 10.26 2.91 -3.14
C TYR A 347 8.90 3.10 -3.79
N SER A 348 8.22 4.21 -3.55
CA SER A 348 6.90 4.48 -4.14
C SER A 348 6.87 5.77 -4.94
N LEU A 349 5.87 5.88 -5.82
CA LEU A 349 5.48 7.18 -6.34
C LEU A 349 4.81 7.96 -5.22
N PHE A 350 5.53 8.94 -4.69
CA PHE A 350 5.00 9.88 -3.72
C PHE A 350 3.93 10.75 -4.37
N ILE A 351 2.71 10.32 -4.15
CA ILE A 351 1.49 10.96 -4.61
C ILE A 351 1.00 12.04 -3.63
N ASP A 352 1.70 12.27 -2.53
CA ASP A 352 1.40 13.27 -1.51
C ASP A 352 2.55 14.26 -1.27
N ARG A 353 2.18 15.47 -0.80
CA ARG A 353 3.09 16.56 -0.39
C ARG A 353 2.64 17.12 0.96
N SER A 354 3.59 17.63 1.75
CA SER A 354 3.30 18.27 3.03
C SER A 354 2.75 19.67 2.78
N LEU A 355 1.51 19.94 3.21
CA LEU A 355 0.92 21.28 3.17
C LEU A 355 1.30 22.03 4.45
N VAL A 356 1.96 23.18 4.32
CA VAL A 356 2.53 23.93 5.44
C VAL A 356 1.99 25.36 5.46
N THR A 357 1.57 25.83 6.63
CA THR A 357 1.14 27.20 6.87
C THR A 357 2.30 28.02 7.44
N PHE A 358 2.50 29.21 6.89
CA PHE A 358 3.49 30.20 7.31
C PHE A 358 2.79 31.52 7.67
N MET A 359 3.44 32.32 8.52
CA MET A 359 2.95 33.61 8.98
C MET A 359 4.04 34.67 8.92
N ASP A 360 3.67 35.85 8.41
CA ASP A 360 4.40 37.10 8.63
C ASP A 360 3.79 37.81 9.84
N ALA A 361 4.56 37.89 10.92
CA ALA A 361 4.12 38.49 12.17
C ALA A 361 3.93 40.01 12.07
N ALA A 362 4.65 40.70 11.19
CA ALA A 362 4.58 42.15 11.05
C ALA A 362 3.28 42.58 10.38
N THR A 363 2.85 41.85 9.35
CA THR A 363 1.65 42.17 8.58
C THR A 363 0.42 41.33 8.96
N ASN A 364 0.59 40.32 9.81
CA ASN A 364 -0.43 39.31 10.12
C ASN A 364 -0.98 38.64 8.84
N SER A 365 -0.09 38.44 7.86
CA SER A 365 -0.37 37.76 6.60
C SER A 365 0.01 36.29 6.70
N TYR A 366 -0.65 35.45 5.89
CA TYR A 366 -0.44 34.02 5.89
C TYR A 366 -0.27 33.49 4.48
N VAL A 367 0.46 32.39 4.37
CA VAL A 367 0.53 31.57 3.16
C VAL A 367 0.51 30.10 3.55
N THR A 368 -0.29 29.32 2.85
CA THR A 368 -0.37 27.88 3.03
C THR A 368 -0.01 27.24 1.70
N THR A 369 1.05 26.43 1.69
CA THR A 369 1.63 25.91 0.44
C THR A 369 2.44 24.62 0.67
N THR A 370 2.63 23.87 -0.40
CA THR A 370 3.55 22.74 -0.57
C THR A 370 4.83 23.15 -1.28
N ALA A 371 4.87 24.38 -1.82
CA ALA A 371 6.03 24.98 -2.46
C ALA A 371 7.02 25.45 -1.37
N VAL A 372 7.78 24.48 -0.88
CA VAL A 372 8.71 24.64 0.24
C VAL A 372 10.03 23.95 -0.09
N THR A 373 11.12 24.48 0.45
CA THR A 373 12.38 23.77 0.61
C THR A 373 12.51 23.22 2.02
N VAL A 374 13.27 22.13 2.14
CA VAL A 374 13.44 21.37 3.38
C VAL A 374 14.93 21.20 3.57
N GLU A 375 15.46 21.67 4.70
CA GLU A 375 16.83 21.44 5.11
C GLU A 375 16.98 20.00 5.64
N PRO A 376 17.64 19.08 4.89
CA PRO A 376 17.57 17.66 5.21
C PRO A 376 18.19 17.29 6.56
N LEU A 377 19.13 18.10 7.05
CA LEU A 377 19.88 17.88 8.29
C LEU A 377 19.19 18.42 9.55
N THR A 378 18.22 19.33 9.40
CA THR A 378 17.56 20.02 10.53
C THR A 378 16.09 19.62 10.69
N VAL A 379 15.48 19.04 9.64
CA VAL A 379 14.05 18.71 9.68
C VAL A 379 13.83 17.39 10.40
N GLU A 380 13.32 17.49 11.63
CA GLU A 380 12.99 16.35 12.51
C GLU A 380 11.75 15.55 12.05
N GLY A 381 11.04 16.06 11.04
CA GLY A 381 9.78 15.58 10.48
C GLY A 381 8.65 15.43 11.51
N GLY A 382 7.64 14.61 11.19
CA GLY A 382 6.39 14.65 11.96
C GLY A 382 5.80 16.07 11.96
N SER A 383 5.30 16.53 13.11
CA SER A 383 4.67 17.87 13.25
C SER A 383 5.65 19.03 13.28
N SER A 384 6.95 18.75 13.37
CA SER A 384 7.99 19.79 13.35
C SER A 384 8.01 20.50 12.00
N VAL A 385 8.09 21.83 12.06
CA VAL A 385 8.27 22.72 10.90
C VAL A 385 9.68 23.33 10.85
N THR A 386 10.57 22.90 11.75
CA THR A 386 11.98 23.31 11.76
C THR A 386 12.66 22.97 10.45
N GLY A 387 13.42 23.91 9.88
CA GLY A 387 14.14 23.73 8.62
C GLY A 387 13.25 23.69 7.37
N VAL A 388 11.96 24.08 7.49
CA VAL A 388 11.05 24.23 6.35
C VAL A 388 10.97 25.70 5.97
N HIS A 389 11.27 26.00 4.71
CA HIS A 389 11.34 27.35 4.16
C HIS A 389 10.42 27.49 2.95
N LEU A 390 9.91 28.69 2.70
CA LEU A 390 9.12 28.96 1.51
C LEU A 390 9.98 28.90 0.24
N ASP A 391 9.35 28.46 -0.84
CA ASP A 391 9.88 28.43 -2.21
C ASP A 391 8.69 28.68 -3.17
N LEU A 392 8.18 29.91 -3.14
CA LEU A 392 6.95 30.32 -3.83
C LEU A 392 7.12 30.45 -5.34
N ASP A 393 8.36 30.48 -5.83
CA ASP A 393 8.68 30.40 -7.27
C ASP A 393 9.02 28.96 -7.72
N ALA A 394 9.11 28.03 -6.77
CA ALA A 394 9.39 26.61 -6.99
C ALA A 394 10.69 26.38 -7.76
N ASN A 395 11.72 27.17 -7.44
CA ASN A 395 13.07 27.06 -8.04
C ASN A 395 13.98 26.09 -7.26
N GLY A 396 13.54 25.57 -6.11
CA GLY A 396 14.28 24.65 -5.26
C GLY A 396 15.22 25.33 -4.26
N VAL A 397 15.14 26.64 -4.11
CA VAL A 397 15.91 27.47 -3.18
C VAL A 397 14.96 28.20 -2.24
N ALA A 398 15.34 28.33 -0.97
CA ALA A 398 14.53 29.07 -0.01
C ALA A 398 14.42 30.55 -0.39
N ASP A 399 13.18 31.05 -0.45
CA ASP A 399 12.89 32.46 -0.68
C ASP A 399 13.28 33.31 0.55
N VAL A 400 13.82 34.49 0.29
CA VAL A 400 14.03 35.50 1.34
C VAL A 400 12.71 36.20 1.63
N THR A 401 12.02 35.77 2.68
CA THR A 401 10.70 36.30 3.04
C THR A 401 10.59 36.58 4.55
N PRO A 402 9.64 37.43 5.00
CA PRO A 402 9.34 37.61 6.42
C PRO A 402 8.51 36.46 7.01
N PHE A 403 8.11 35.49 6.19
CA PHE A 403 7.25 34.40 6.62
C PHE A 403 8.03 33.33 7.38
N THR A 404 7.47 32.88 8.48
CA THR A 404 8.02 31.80 9.30
C THR A 404 7.04 30.63 9.34
N ALA A 405 7.54 29.41 9.22
CA ALA A 405 6.72 28.21 9.23
C ALA A 405 6.03 28.06 10.59
N GLN A 406 4.72 27.83 10.59
CA GLN A 406 3.90 27.72 11.80
C GLN A 406 3.46 26.29 12.05
N ARG A 407 2.95 25.62 11.00
CA ARG A 407 2.30 24.32 11.16
C ARG A 407 2.23 23.53 9.85
N LYS A 408 2.37 22.21 9.95
CA LYS A 408 1.94 21.27 8.90
C LYS A 408 0.44 20.99 9.02
N GLU A 409 -0.32 21.35 7.98
CA GLU A 409 -1.76 21.10 7.89
C GLU A 409 -2.06 19.61 7.70
N GLY A 410 -1.22 18.93 6.90
CA GLY A 410 -1.32 17.51 6.59
C GLY A 410 -0.85 17.23 5.15
N PRO A 411 -0.95 15.99 4.68
CA PRO A 411 -0.65 15.67 3.29
C PRO A 411 -1.75 16.24 2.37
N ILE A 412 -1.37 16.59 1.15
CA ILE A 412 -2.26 16.87 0.02
C ILE A 412 -1.78 16.06 -1.18
N LEU A 413 -2.70 15.61 -2.04
CA LEU A 413 -2.29 14.85 -3.23
C LEU A 413 -1.56 15.76 -4.22
N SER A 414 -0.44 15.28 -4.75
CA SER A 414 0.43 16.00 -5.66
C SER A 414 -0.30 16.42 -6.95
N PRO A 415 -0.04 17.62 -7.51
CA PRO A 415 -0.55 17.99 -8.84
C PRO A 415 -0.02 17.05 -9.95
N LYS A 416 1.06 16.31 -9.68
CA LYS A 416 1.71 15.34 -10.56
C LYS A 416 1.20 13.90 -10.37
N LEU A 417 -0.02 13.70 -9.86
CA LEU A 417 -0.65 12.38 -9.81
C LEU A 417 -0.61 11.69 -11.19
N PRO A 418 -0.22 10.40 -11.27
CA PRO A 418 -0.35 9.60 -12.48
C PRO A 418 -1.76 9.69 -13.07
N VAL A 419 -1.87 9.65 -14.40
CA VAL A 419 -3.14 9.84 -15.11
C VAL A 419 -4.18 8.81 -14.69
N ASP A 420 -3.79 7.56 -14.51
CA ASP A 420 -4.71 6.47 -14.13
C ASP A 420 -5.26 6.66 -12.72
N ILE A 421 -4.38 7.02 -11.76
CA ILE A 421 -4.79 7.35 -10.38
C ILE A 421 -5.73 8.56 -10.40
N ARG A 422 -5.38 9.62 -11.14
CA ARG A 422 -6.19 10.83 -11.24
C ARG A 422 -7.57 10.57 -11.83
N THR A 423 -7.65 9.74 -12.86
CA THR A 423 -8.90 9.37 -13.53
C THR A 423 -9.82 8.63 -12.58
N ARG A 424 -9.30 7.61 -11.89
CA ARG A 424 -10.06 6.83 -10.90
C ARG A 424 -10.49 7.66 -9.70
N MET A 425 -9.61 8.53 -9.22
CA MET A 425 -9.93 9.42 -8.11
C MET A 425 -10.81 10.60 -8.53
N GLY A 426 -11.03 10.84 -9.82
CA GLY A 426 -11.54 12.10 -10.37
C GLY A 426 -12.87 12.58 -9.77
N SER A 427 -13.80 11.69 -9.44
CA SER A 427 -15.05 12.05 -8.74
C SER A 427 -14.85 12.34 -7.25
N PHE A 428 -13.83 11.75 -6.64
CA PHE A 428 -13.53 11.82 -5.22
C PHE A 428 -12.57 12.94 -4.87
N ILE A 429 -11.85 13.50 -5.83
CA ILE A 429 -10.89 14.58 -5.61
C ILE A 429 -11.31 15.86 -6.33
N LYS A 430 -10.87 16.99 -5.79
CA LYS A 430 -11.00 18.29 -6.44
C LYS A 430 -9.70 19.09 -6.31
N PRO A 431 -9.36 19.92 -7.31
CA PRO A 431 -8.15 20.73 -7.27
C PRO A 431 -8.28 21.83 -6.22
N LEU A 432 -7.17 22.14 -5.56
CA LEU A 432 -6.95 23.42 -4.90
C LEU A 432 -6.05 24.28 -5.78
N TYR A 433 -6.47 25.51 -5.99
CA TYR A 433 -5.80 26.52 -6.78
C TYR A 433 -5.08 27.51 -5.87
N ARG A 434 -3.88 27.92 -6.29
CA ARG A 434 -3.14 29.02 -5.66
C ARG A 434 -3.61 30.35 -6.22
N CYS A 435 -3.92 31.28 -5.34
CA CYS A 435 -4.29 32.63 -5.69
C CYS A 435 -3.43 33.63 -4.93
N GLU A 436 -2.99 34.67 -5.63
CA GLU A 436 -2.16 35.74 -5.10
C GLU A 436 -2.76 37.09 -5.51
N ASN A 437 -2.58 38.11 -4.66
CA ASN A 437 -2.92 39.49 -5.00
C ASN A 437 -1.66 40.39 -5.07
N THR A 438 -1.83 41.58 -5.64
CA THR A 438 -0.75 42.57 -5.82
C THR A 438 -0.14 43.11 -4.51
N SER A 439 -0.75 42.81 -3.37
CA SER A 439 -0.30 43.22 -2.04
C SER A 439 0.39 42.08 -1.28
N GLY A 440 0.70 40.96 -1.94
CA GLY A 440 1.35 39.81 -1.32
C GLY A 440 0.43 38.96 -0.45
N GLY A 441 -0.89 39.06 -0.66
CA GLY A 441 -1.87 38.20 -0.01
C GLY A 441 -2.05 36.89 -0.79
N TYR A 442 -2.08 35.77 -0.07
CA TYR A 442 -2.20 34.43 -0.63
C TYR A 442 -3.47 33.73 -0.14
N LEU A 443 -4.05 32.86 -0.96
CA LEU A 443 -5.07 31.91 -0.51
C LEU A 443 -5.07 30.66 -1.39
N LEU A 444 -5.54 29.54 -0.81
CA LEU A 444 -5.94 28.37 -1.57
C LEU A 444 -7.46 28.31 -1.67
N THR A 445 -7.96 27.89 -2.82
CA THR A 445 -9.40 27.76 -3.09
C THR A 445 -9.67 26.63 -4.08
N ASP A 446 -10.87 26.06 -4.09
CA ASP A 446 -11.33 25.15 -5.15
C ASP A 446 -12.00 25.89 -6.33
N ASP A 447 -11.95 27.23 -6.38
CA ASP A 447 -12.39 28.06 -7.50
C ASP A 447 -11.20 28.60 -8.31
N SER A 448 -11.07 28.18 -9.57
CA SER A 448 -10.01 28.64 -10.48
C SER A 448 -10.04 30.14 -10.78
N GLN A 449 -11.15 30.82 -10.47
CA GLN A 449 -11.30 32.27 -10.57
C GLN A 449 -10.97 33.00 -9.26
N CYS A 450 -10.29 32.34 -8.32
CA CYS A 450 -9.84 32.93 -7.05
C CYS A 450 -10.98 33.54 -6.24
N GLU A 451 -12.10 32.80 -6.13
CA GLU A 451 -13.34 33.24 -5.47
C GLU A 451 -13.95 34.52 -6.07
N ARG A 452 -13.45 34.97 -7.23
CA ARG A 452 -13.73 36.30 -7.82
C ARG A 452 -13.41 37.45 -6.85
N LEU A 453 -12.45 37.24 -5.95
CA LEU A 453 -12.04 38.26 -5.00
C LEU A 453 -11.25 39.37 -5.73
N PRO A 454 -11.58 40.66 -5.48
CA PRO A 454 -10.88 41.76 -6.12
C PRO A 454 -9.37 41.70 -5.89
N GLY A 455 -8.60 41.78 -6.98
CA GLY A 455 -7.13 41.80 -6.94
C GLY A 455 -6.47 40.44 -6.80
N TYR A 456 -7.22 39.37 -6.55
CA TYR A 456 -6.68 38.00 -6.55
C TYR A 456 -6.68 37.41 -7.96
N VAL A 457 -5.55 36.83 -8.34
CA VAL A 457 -5.36 36.14 -9.63
C VAL A 457 -4.71 34.77 -9.41
N LEU A 458 -4.96 33.87 -10.33
CA LEU A 458 -4.43 32.50 -10.30
C LEU A 458 -2.91 32.51 -10.47
N LYS A 459 -2.18 31.84 -9.57
CA LYS A 459 -0.72 31.74 -9.60
C LYS A 459 -0.26 30.37 -10.08
N ALA A 460 0.03 30.26 -11.37
CA ALA A 460 0.66 29.08 -11.97
C ALA A 460 2.17 29.05 -11.72
N LEU A 461 2.69 27.87 -11.37
CA LEU A 461 4.12 27.63 -11.16
C LEU A 461 4.56 26.49 -12.08
N ASN A 462 5.66 26.66 -12.81
CA ASN A 462 6.25 25.59 -13.63
C ASN A 462 5.25 24.82 -14.52
N GLY A 463 4.23 25.52 -15.05
CA GLY A 463 3.21 24.94 -15.95
C GLY A 463 2.10 24.13 -15.28
N ASP A 464 1.97 24.14 -13.96
CA ASP A 464 1.00 23.34 -13.21
C ASP A 464 -0.45 23.88 -13.19
N GLN A 465 -0.74 24.85 -14.06
CA GLN A 465 -2.07 25.48 -14.19
C GLN A 465 -2.58 26.15 -12.90
N GLY A 466 -1.69 26.44 -11.94
CA GLY A 466 -2.08 27.06 -10.67
C GLY A 466 -2.58 26.06 -9.64
N ILE A 467 -2.44 24.75 -9.87
CA ILE A 467 -2.91 23.71 -8.95
C ILE A 467 -1.87 23.47 -7.87
N GLU A 468 -2.27 23.67 -6.62
CA GLU A 468 -1.52 23.32 -5.42
C GLU A 468 -1.43 21.82 -5.19
N GLY A 469 -2.57 21.17 -5.38
CA GLY A 469 -2.74 19.74 -5.21
C GLY A 469 -4.22 19.39 -5.22
N PHE A 470 -4.53 18.16 -4.83
CA PHE A 470 -5.91 17.69 -4.74
C PHE A 470 -6.29 17.30 -3.32
N VAL A 471 -7.50 17.67 -2.95
CA VAL A 471 -8.17 17.26 -1.70
C VAL A 471 -9.36 16.38 -2.02
N TYR A 472 -9.84 15.61 -1.05
CA TYR A 472 -11.07 14.86 -1.23
C TYR A 472 -12.28 15.81 -1.28
N SER A 473 -13.11 15.66 -2.33
CA SER A 473 -14.29 16.47 -2.61
C SER A 473 -15.38 16.26 -1.55
N SER A 474 -15.55 15.01 -1.15
CA SER A 474 -16.37 14.57 -0.04
C SER A 474 -15.81 13.26 0.52
N VAL A 475 -16.21 12.92 1.74
CA VAL A 475 -15.84 11.67 2.40
C VAL A 475 -17.12 11.05 2.97
N GLY A 476 -17.39 9.76 2.72
CA GLY A 476 -18.68 9.15 3.10
C GLY A 476 -18.96 9.26 4.60
N VAL A 477 -19.96 10.01 5.03
CA VAL A 477 -20.16 10.47 6.44
C VAL A 477 -20.25 9.39 7.52
N THR A 478 -20.29 8.11 7.13
CA THR A 478 -20.39 6.95 8.02
C THR A 478 -19.04 6.33 8.43
N SER A 479 -17.91 6.72 7.83
CA SER A 479 -16.60 6.20 8.24
C SER A 479 -16.08 6.96 9.46
N THR A 480 -15.78 6.22 10.53
CA THR A 480 -15.28 6.72 11.83
C THR A 480 -13.84 7.25 11.78
N GLY A 481 -13.35 7.61 10.59
CA GLY A 481 -12.02 8.15 10.38
C GLY A 481 -11.89 9.61 10.80
N GLN A 482 -10.72 9.99 11.34
CA GLN A 482 -10.35 11.37 11.63
C GLN A 482 -10.11 12.12 10.33
N ARG A 483 -11.18 12.72 9.79
CA ARG A 483 -11.12 13.55 8.59
C ARG A 483 -10.75 14.97 8.96
N ARG A 484 -9.81 15.56 8.24
CA ARG A 484 -9.40 16.96 8.44
C ARG A 484 -10.01 17.85 7.37
N PRO A 485 -11.15 18.51 7.66
CA PRO A 485 -11.66 19.52 6.75
C PRO A 485 -10.63 20.64 6.65
N LEU A 486 -10.17 20.88 5.43
CA LEU A 486 -9.39 22.08 5.11
C LEU A 486 -10.38 23.21 4.91
N LYS A 487 -10.12 24.36 5.53
CA LYS A 487 -11.06 25.47 5.59
C LYS A 487 -10.42 26.74 5.09
N LEU A 488 -11.23 27.58 4.45
CA LEU A 488 -10.88 28.94 4.12
C LEU A 488 -11.32 29.85 5.25
N TRP A 489 -10.40 30.71 5.70
CA TRP A 489 -10.62 31.67 6.77
C TRP A 489 -10.29 33.08 6.27
N ARG A 490 -11.01 34.09 6.77
CA ARG A 490 -10.79 35.50 6.45
C ARG A 490 -10.49 36.30 7.72
N SER A 491 -9.49 37.16 7.67
CA SER A 491 -9.10 37.99 8.82
C SER A 491 -10.22 38.97 9.19
N LEU A 492 -10.48 39.11 10.50
CA LEU A 492 -11.40 40.11 11.07
C LEU A 492 -10.83 41.53 11.02
N ARG A 493 -9.50 41.66 11.05
CA ARG A 493 -8.81 42.95 11.07
C ARG A 493 -8.51 43.47 9.67
N THR A 494 -8.17 42.57 8.75
CA THR A 494 -7.76 42.91 7.39
C THR A 494 -8.55 42.06 6.40
N PRO A 495 -9.74 42.50 5.95
CA PRO A 495 -10.66 41.64 5.17
C PRO A 495 -10.10 41.07 3.85
N VAL A 496 -8.99 41.61 3.36
CA VAL A 496 -8.26 41.10 2.18
C VAL A 496 -7.27 39.99 2.51
N VAL A 497 -7.04 39.67 3.79
CA VAL A 497 -6.16 38.58 4.22
C VAL A 497 -6.97 37.32 4.45
N TYR A 498 -6.54 36.25 3.79
CA TYR A 498 -7.10 34.92 3.90
C TYR A 498 -6.03 33.94 4.37
N VAL A 499 -6.47 32.83 4.93
CA VAL A 499 -5.60 31.71 5.29
C VAL A 499 -6.35 30.41 5.09
N THR A 500 -5.62 29.39 4.66
CA THR A 500 -6.16 28.03 4.50
C THR A 500 -5.62 27.17 5.63
N SER A 501 -6.50 26.65 6.49
CA SER A 501 -6.06 25.84 7.63
C SER A 501 -7.14 24.86 8.08
N THR A 502 -6.70 23.73 8.63
CA THR A 502 -7.58 22.75 9.29
C THR A 502 -8.04 23.20 10.67
N GLN A 503 -7.40 24.20 11.26
CA GLN A 503 -7.70 24.71 12.61
C GLN A 503 -8.25 26.12 12.56
N ALA A 504 -9.02 26.49 13.60
CA ALA A 504 -9.48 27.86 13.77
C ALA A 504 -8.31 28.75 14.20
N LEU A 505 -8.16 29.91 13.54
CA LEU A 505 -7.16 30.91 13.92
C LEU A 505 -7.81 32.08 14.66
N THR A 506 -7.16 32.52 15.73
CA THR A 506 -7.61 33.69 16.50
C THR A 506 -7.65 34.93 15.60
N GLY A 507 -8.76 35.65 15.60
CA GLY A 507 -8.93 36.84 14.76
C GLY A 507 -9.33 36.55 13.31
N PHE A 508 -9.73 35.31 13.00
CA PHE A 508 -10.25 34.93 11.69
C PHE A 508 -11.70 34.42 11.79
N LEU A 509 -12.49 34.70 10.75
CA LEU A 509 -13.82 34.14 10.54
C LEU A 509 -13.74 32.98 9.55
N PHE A 510 -14.49 31.92 9.84
CA PHE A 510 -14.72 30.82 8.91
C PHE A 510 -15.48 31.33 7.67
N VAL A 511 -15.00 30.97 6.48
CA VAL A 511 -15.66 31.28 5.21
C VAL A 511 -16.42 30.05 4.71
N ARG A 512 -15.69 28.96 4.44
CA ARG A 512 -16.26 27.69 3.98
C ARG A 512 -15.24 26.55 4.05
N ASP A 513 -15.72 25.33 3.90
CA ASP A 513 -14.88 24.16 3.71
C ASP A 513 -14.36 24.11 2.27
N LEU A 514 -13.08 23.74 2.13
CA LEU A 514 -12.38 23.56 0.87
C LEU A 514 -12.23 22.08 0.49
N GLY A 515 -12.62 21.14 1.35
CA GLY A 515 -12.48 19.70 1.14
C GLY A 515 -11.76 19.03 2.31
N TYR A 516 -11.29 17.80 2.12
CA TYR A 516 -10.62 17.03 3.17
C TYR A 516 -9.21 16.65 2.75
N LEU A 517 -8.24 16.94 3.62
CA LEU A 517 -6.88 16.46 3.43
C LEU A 517 -6.87 14.92 3.48
N PRO A 518 -6.07 14.26 2.63
CA PRO A 518 -5.89 12.82 2.74
C PRO A 518 -5.47 12.36 4.14
N ALA A 519 -6.31 11.54 4.76
CA ALA A 519 -5.87 10.64 5.82
C ALA A 519 -5.58 9.31 5.14
N VAL A 520 -4.33 9.10 4.73
CA VAL A 520 -3.98 7.87 4.01
C VAL A 520 -4.19 6.70 4.98
N GLY A 521 -5.04 5.74 4.61
CA GLY A 521 -5.60 4.72 5.52
C GLY A 521 -7.07 4.83 5.86
N GLN A 522 -7.71 5.93 5.47
CA GLN A 522 -9.12 6.19 5.74
C GLN A 522 -9.84 6.73 4.50
N LEU A 523 -9.41 6.30 3.32
CA LEU A 523 -10.11 6.63 2.09
C LEU A 523 -11.57 6.19 2.15
N PRO A 524 -12.45 6.79 1.32
CA PRO A 524 -13.84 6.39 1.15
C PRO A 524 -14.03 4.98 0.59
N GLY A 525 -13.05 4.09 0.71
CA GLY A 525 -13.04 2.71 0.26
C GLY A 525 -13.98 1.81 1.07
N ARG A 526 -15.21 2.26 1.30
CA ARG A 526 -16.35 1.37 1.11
C ARG A 526 -16.80 1.35 -0.36
N ASP A 527 -16.41 2.36 -1.17
CA ASP A 527 -16.96 2.59 -2.53
C ASP A 527 -15.90 2.90 -3.62
N LEU A 528 -14.67 2.35 -3.53
CA LEU A 528 -13.79 2.20 -4.71
C LEU A 528 -13.85 0.76 -5.20
#